data_AF-T0PWS0-F1
#
_entry.id   AF-T0PWS0-F1
#
_cell.length_a   1.000
_cell.length_b   1.000
_cell.length_c   1.000
_cell.angle_alpha   90.00
_cell.angle_beta   90.00
_cell.angle_gamma   90.00
#
_symmetry.space_group_name_H-M   'P 1'
#
loop_
_entity.id
_entity.type
_entity.pdbx_description
1 polymer ?
#
loop_
_entity_poly.entity_id
_entity_poly.type
_entity_poly.pdbx_seq_one_letter_code
_entity_poly.pdbx_strand_id
1 'polypeptide(L)'
;MNGATCTTADFVFFDELVHTPMWANCSSVPKATLLSIVPEDYDSAMKLCASDNCTSFVNSLSHLWPKCAHDEENGELIPSFNEIFSCTPSPRDEPCAMVDIFKMKKLTETTPIWTNCSKYLGLAVDATFATIGPDRLEDAAVPSGYCVSPCPAYILYVLKHVMPPCTFQHPVVNPTPLYSLCPSTRPPSSAMGRALGSSTLTVMMAALLV
;
A
#
# COMPACT_ATOMS: atom_id res chain seq x y z
N MET A 1 -20.72 4.58 -5.62
CA MET A 1 -20.59 3.36 -6.43
C MET A 1 -21.55 3.52 -7.60
N ASN A 2 -21.04 3.54 -8.82
CA ASN A 2 -21.85 3.84 -10.01
C ASN A 2 -21.95 2.65 -10.98
N GLY A 3 -21.56 1.45 -10.56
CA GLY A 3 -21.70 0.21 -11.35
C GLY A 3 -22.99 -0.53 -11.03
N ALA A 4 -23.64 -1.08 -12.06
CA ALA A 4 -24.63 -2.15 -11.86
C ALA A 4 -23.93 -3.41 -11.31
N THR A 5 -24.67 -4.29 -10.66
CA THR A 5 -24.16 -5.61 -10.23
C THR A 5 -23.71 -6.41 -11.45
N CYS A 6 -22.55 -7.05 -11.36
CA CYS A 6 -22.05 -7.93 -12.39
C CYS A 6 -23.01 -9.10 -12.64
N THR A 7 -23.25 -9.39 -13.90
CA THR A 7 -24.01 -10.56 -14.33
C THR A 7 -23.09 -11.76 -14.47
N THR A 8 -23.66 -12.97 -14.61
CA THR A 8 -22.89 -14.17 -14.96
C THR A 8 -22.08 -13.98 -16.25
N ALA A 9 -22.57 -13.22 -17.22
CA ALA A 9 -21.86 -12.96 -18.46
C ALA A 9 -20.60 -12.11 -18.24
N ASP A 10 -20.65 -11.13 -17.33
CA ASP A 10 -19.49 -10.31 -16.97
C ASP A 10 -18.38 -11.15 -16.33
N PHE A 11 -18.75 -12.14 -15.49
CA PHE A 11 -17.79 -13.06 -14.89
C PHE A 11 -17.17 -14.04 -15.89
N VAL A 12 -17.96 -14.57 -16.83
CA VAL A 12 -17.42 -15.41 -17.91
C VAL A 12 -16.45 -14.60 -18.77
N PHE A 13 -16.80 -13.37 -19.10
CA PHE A 13 -15.93 -12.50 -19.88
C PHE A 13 -14.65 -12.11 -19.13
N PHE A 14 -14.75 -11.84 -17.83
CA PHE A 14 -13.58 -11.65 -16.96
C PHE A 14 -12.67 -12.88 -16.96
N ASP A 15 -13.22 -14.09 -16.83
CA ASP A 15 -12.45 -15.33 -16.86
C ASP A 15 -11.71 -15.51 -18.19
N GLU A 16 -12.38 -15.25 -19.32
CA GLU A 16 -11.74 -15.26 -20.64
C GLU A 16 -10.62 -14.20 -20.76
N LEU A 17 -10.83 -13.03 -20.19
CA LEU A 17 -9.88 -11.92 -20.23
C LEU A 17 -8.60 -12.24 -19.45
N VAL A 18 -8.72 -12.82 -18.25
CA VAL A 18 -7.53 -13.22 -17.47
C VAL A 18 -6.79 -14.42 -18.07
N HIS A 19 -7.47 -15.24 -18.86
CA HIS A 19 -6.88 -16.34 -19.63
C HIS A 19 -6.42 -15.94 -21.04
N THR A 20 -6.54 -14.66 -21.43
CA THR A 20 -6.11 -14.17 -22.74
C THR A 20 -4.60 -14.41 -22.92
N PRO A 21 -4.19 -15.09 -24.02
CA PRO A 21 -2.78 -15.29 -24.33
C PRO A 21 -2.04 -13.97 -24.46
N MET A 22 -0.87 -13.89 -23.86
CA MET A 22 -0.06 -12.70 -23.92
C MET A 22 0.64 -12.53 -25.26
N TRP A 23 1.00 -11.28 -25.55
CA TRP A 23 1.95 -11.02 -26.62
C TRP A 23 3.29 -11.69 -26.32
N ALA A 24 3.85 -12.36 -27.32
CA ALA A 24 5.08 -13.13 -27.21
C ALA A 24 6.31 -12.30 -26.79
N ASN A 25 6.24 -10.97 -26.92
CA ASN A 25 7.29 -10.03 -26.53
C ASN A 25 7.12 -9.46 -25.10
N CYS A 26 6.08 -9.87 -24.37
CA CYS A 26 5.91 -9.51 -22.97
C CYS A 26 6.39 -10.62 -22.01
N SER A 27 6.14 -11.90 -22.33
CA SER A 27 6.60 -13.03 -21.53
C SER A 27 7.41 -14.01 -22.35
N SER A 28 8.49 -14.54 -21.76
CA SER A 28 9.25 -15.65 -22.33
C SER A 28 8.65 -17.02 -22.01
N VAL A 29 7.63 -17.06 -21.14
CA VAL A 29 6.93 -18.30 -20.77
C VAL A 29 5.98 -18.70 -21.90
N PRO A 30 6.14 -19.90 -22.49
CA PRO A 30 5.23 -20.37 -23.53
C PRO A 30 3.79 -20.44 -23.02
N LYS A 31 2.85 -19.87 -23.79
CA LYS A 31 1.42 -19.81 -23.45
C LYS A 31 1.13 -19.05 -22.15
N ALA A 32 1.95 -18.06 -21.79
CA ALA A 32 1.62 -17.14 -20.73
C ALA A 32 0.26 -16.46 -20.99
N THR A 33 -0.56 -16.39 -19.96
CA THR A 33 -1.81 -15.64 -19.91
C THR A 33 -1.64 -14.39 -19.05
N LEU A 34 -2.59 -13.45 -19.15
CA LEU A 34 -2.62 -12.27 -18.27
C LEU A 34 -2.54 -12.67 -16.78
N LEU A 35 -3.25 -13.72 -16.37
CA LEU A 35 -3.21 -14.20 -14.99
C LEU A 35 -1.82 -14.74 -14.59
N SER A 36 -1.11 -15.40 -15.50
CA SER A 36 0.18 -16.05 -15.19
C SER A 36 1.35 -15.07 -15.00
N ILE A 37 1.16 -13.79 -15.34
CA ILE A 37 2.18 -12.74 -15.19
C ILE A 37 1.88 -11.78 -14.06
N VAL A 38 0.84 -12.04 -13.26
CA VAL A 38 0.64 -11.33 -12.01
C VAL A 38 1.93 -11.47 -11.20
N PRO A 39 2.60 -10.34 -10.87
CA PRO A 39 3.86 -10.42 -10.15
C PRO A 39 3.68 -11.04 -8.76
N GLU A 40 4.70 -11.75 -8.27
CA GLU A 40 4.71 -12.30 -6.91
C GLU A 40 5.44 -11.37 -5.92
N ASP A 41 6.31 -10.51 -6.45
CA ASP A 41 7.16 -9.59 -5.71
C ASP A 41 7.36 -8.25 -6.46
N TYR A 42 7.97 -7.29 -5.76
CA TYR A 42 8.23 -5.96 -6.28
C TYR A 42 9.19 -5.93 -7.47
N ASP A 43 10.23 -6.76 -7.47
CA ASP A 43 11.21 -6.73 -8.54
C ASP A 43 10.60 -7.27 -9.85
N SER A 44 9.70 -8.26 -9.74
CA SER A 44 8.89 -8.79 -10.83
C SER A 44 7.85 -7.78 -11.33
N ALA A 45 7.21 -7.03 -10.42
CA ALA A 45 6.30 -5.95 -10.78
C ALA A 45 7.02 -4.83 -11.54
N MET A 46 8.22 -4.43 -11.07
CA MET A 46 9.03 -3.43 -11.75
C MET A 46 9.53 -3.91 -13.11
N LYS A 47 9.87 -5.21 -13.25
CA LYS A 47 10.22 -5.80 -14.56
C LYS A 47 9.04 -5.78 -15.54
N LEU A 48 7.84 -6.13 -15.09
CA LEU A 48 6.62 -6.03 -15.89
C LEU A 48 6.41 -4.59 -16.37
N CYS A 49 6.50 -3.63 -15.45
CA CYS A 49 6.27 -2.21 -15.73
C CYS A 49 7.36 -1.53 -16.57
N ALA A 50 8.57 -2.08 -16.57
CA ALA A 50 9.65 -1.60 -17.42
C ALA A 50 9.54 -2.07 -18.89
N SER A 51 8.63 -3.00 -19.19
CA SER A 51 8.43 -3.52 -20.54
C SER A 51 7.30 -2.78 -21.26
N ASP A 52 7.64 -1.94 -22.25
CA ASP A 52 6.66 -1.22 -23.08
C ASP A 52 5.63 -2.16 -23.74
N ASN A 53 6.07 -3.36 -24.12
CA ASN A 53 5.20 -4.37 -24.71
C ASN A 53 4.20 -4.92 -23.70
N CYS A 54 4.64 -5.16 -22.46
CA CYS A 54 3.77 -5.64 -21.39
C CYS A 54 2.76 -4.60 -20.96
N THR A 55 3.21 -3.37 -20.73
CA THR A 55 2.33 -2.27 -20.35
C THR A 55 1.34 -1.97 -21.46
N SER A 56 1.76 -2.00 -22.73
CA SER A 56 0.84 -1.84 -23.88
C SER A 56 -0.19 -2.97 -23.96
N PHE A 57 0.23 -4.23 -23.76
CA PHE A 57 -0.69 -5.38 -23.74
C PHE A 57 -1.72 -5.23 -22.61
N VAL A 58 -1.29 -4.97 -21.38
CA VAL A 58 -2.16 -4.75 -20.22
C VAL A 58 -3.14 -3.59 -20.47
N ASN A 59 -2.64 -2.46 -20.97
CA ASN A 59 -3.49 -1.30 -21.31
C ASN A 59 -4.49 -1.61 -22.43
N SER A 60 -4.15 -2.50 -23.35
CA SER A 60 -5.10 -2.97 -24.36
C SER A 60 -6.21 -3.87 -23.80
N LEU A 61 -6.04 -4.43 -22.60
CA LEU A 61 -7.07 -5.23 -21.94
C LEU A 61 -7.86 -4.44 -20.89
N SER A 62 -7.30 -3.36 -20.36
CA SER A 62 -7.94 -2.56 -19.29
C SER A 62 -9.31 -2.00 -19.69
N HIS A 63 -9.49 -1.63 -20.96
CA HIS A 63 -10.76 -1.11 -21.47
C HIS A 63 -11.82 -2.21 -21.69
N LEU A 64 -11.40 -3.47 -21.72
CA LEU A 64 -12.27 -4.64 -21.79
C LEU A 64 -12.70 -5.10 -20.39
N TRP A 65 -12.15 -4.55 -19.31
CA TRP A 65 -12.56 -4.97 -17.98
C TRP A 65 -14.03 -4.59 -17.71
N PRO A 66 -14.87 -5.51 -17.20
CA PRO A 66 -16.27 -5.20 -16.94
C PRO A 66 -16.43 -4.02 -15.97
N LYS A 67 -17.33 -3.09 -16.29
CA LYS A 67 -17.63 -1.90 -15.48
C LYS A 67 -18.80 -2.15 -14.53
N CYS A 68 -18.71 -3.23 -13.76
CA CYS A 68 -19.73 -3.67 -12.82
C CYS A 68 -19.11 -3.91 -11.44
N ALA A 69 -19.96 -3.99 -10.42
CA ALA A 69 -19.58 -4.34 -9.06
C ALA A 69 -19.91 -5.81 -8.76
N HIS A 70 -19.01 -6.53 -8.08
CA HIS A 70 -19.22 -7.94 -7.75
C HIS A 70 -20.47 -8.13 -6.87
N ASP A 71 -20.68 -7.22 -5.92
CA ASP A 71 -21.87 -7.05 -5.09
C ASP A 71 -21.86 -5.64 -4.47
N GLU A 72 -22.84 -5.31 -3.60
CA GLU A 72 -22.90 -3.99 -2.94
C GLU A 72 -21.72 -3.73 -1.99
N GLU A 73 -20.96 -4.76 -1.58
CA GLU A 73 -19.86 -4.65 -0.61
C GLU A 73 -18.45 -4.72 -1.26
N ASN A 74 -18.28 -5.49 -2.33
CA ASN A 74 -16.97 -5.93 -2.85
C ASN A 74 -16.39 -5.09 -3.99
N GLY A 75 -16.84 -3.83 -4.10
CA GLY A 75 -16.19 -2.84 -4.96
C GLY A 75 -16.39 -3.05 -6.47
N GLU A 76 -15.93 -2.07 -7.25
CA GLU A 76 -15.93 -2.11 -8.71
C GLU A 76 -14.74 -2.95 -9.21
N LEU A 77 -14.91 -3.72 -10.29
CA LEU A 77 -13.84 -4.59 -10.83
C LEU A 77 -12.64 -3.81 -11.41
N ILE A 78 -12.83 -2.55 -11.82
CA ILE A 78 -11.76 -1.70 -12.37
C ILE A 78 -10.69 -1.39 -11.32
N PRO A 79 -11.03 -0.95 -10.09
CA PRO A 79 -10.07 -0.87 -8.99
C PRO A 79 -9.23 -2.14 -8.83
N SER A 80 -9.84 -3.33 -8.86
CA SER A 80 -9.09 -4.61 -8.78
C SER A 80 -8.12 -4.79 -9.95
N PHE A 81 -8.49 -4.38 -11.17
CA PHE A 81 -7.56 -4.40 -12.29
C PHE A 81 -6.34 -3.50 -12.05
N ASN A 82 -6.57 -2.28 -11.56
CA ASN A 82 -5.49 -1.35 -11.27
C ASN A 82 -4.59 -1.85 -10.13
N GLU A 83 -5.18 -2.44 -9.10
CA GLU A 83 -4.45 -3.10 -8.00
C GLU A 83 -3.54 -4.23 -8.51
N ILE A 84 -3.95 -4.95 -9.57
CA ILE A 84 -3.20 -6.11 -10.06
C ILE A 84 -2.20 -5.75 -11.16
N PHE A 85 -2.48 -4.77 -12.02
CA PHE A 85 -1.69 -4.52 -13.23
C PHE A 85 -1.26 -3.07 -13.46
N SER A 86 -1.71 -2.09 -12.67
CA SER A 86 -1.34 -0.69 -12.90
C SER A 86 0.13 -0.42 -12.55
N CYS A 87 0.87 0.04 -13.56
CA CYS A 87 2.26 0.47 -13.44
C CYS A 87 2.43 1.93 -13.01
N THR A 88 1.33 2.68 -12.92
CA THR A 88 1.34 4.08 -12.52
C THR A 88 0.99 4.17 -11.04
N PRO A 89 1.83 4.81 -10.21
CA PRO A 89 1.50 5.06 -8.81
C PRO A 89 0.17 5.79 -8.68
N SER A 90 -0.66 5.33 -7.75
CA SER A 90 -1.95 5.92 -7.48
C SER A 90 -1.79 7.29 -6.79
N PRO A 91 -2.71 8.23 -7.07
CA PRO A 91 -2.81 9.47 -6.31
C PRO A 91 -3.06 9.21 -4.82
N ARG A 92 -2.91 10.27 -4.03
CA ARG A 92 -3.26 10.24 -2.61
C ARG A 92 -4.75 9.93 -2.42
N ASP A 93 -5.06 9.11 -1.42
CA ASP A 93 -6.42 8.73 -1.00
C ASP A 93 -7.22 7.92 -2.04
N GLU A 94 -6.61 7.54 -3.16
CA GLU A 94 -7.18 6.63 -4.17
C GLU A 94 -6.77 5.17 -3.90
N PRO A 95 -7.46 4.16 -4.46
CA PRO A 95 -7.02 2.76 -4.37
C PRO A 95 -5.60 2.57 -4.92
N CYS A 96 -4.76 1.82 -4.21
CA CYS A 96 -3.38 1.59 -4.58
C CYS A 96 -3.25 0.83 -5.90
N ALA A 97 -2.31 1.24 -6.73
CA ALA A 97 -1.91 0.49 -7.91
C ALA A 97 -1.00 -0.67 -7.52
N MET A 98 -0.83 -1.65 -8.43
CA MET A 98 0.10 -2.77 -8.28
C MET A 98 1.48 -2.33 -7.78
N VAL A 99 2.07 -1.31 -8.41
CA VAL A 99 3.41 -0.81 -8.04
C VAL A 99 3.46 -0.27 -6.60
N ASP A 100 2.38 0.35 -6.12
CA ASP A 100 2.31 0.84 -4.75
C ASP A 100 2.14 -0.31 -3.76
N ILE A 101 1.29 -1.29 -4.08
CA ILE A 101 1.06 -2.48 -3.25
C ILE A 101 2.36 -3.25 -3.06
N PHE A 102 3.08 -3.55 -4.15
CA PHE A 102 4.34 -4.26 -4.03
C PHE A 102 5.44 -3.43 -3.37
N LYS A 103 5.44 -2.10 -3.57
CA LYS A 103 6.35 -1.21 -2.86
C LYS A 103 6.07 -1.24 -1.36
N MET A 104 4.80 -1.16 -0.96
CA MET A 104 4.37 -1.30 0.43
C MET A 104 4.82 -2.65 0.98
N LYS A 105 4.49 -3.75 0.30
CA LYS A 105 4.88 -5.11 0.70
C LYS A 105 6.38 -5.22 0.92
N LYS A 106 7.19 -4.80 -0.05
CA LYS A 106 8.66 -4.79 0.05
C LYS A 106 9.11 -3.95 1.24
N LEU A 107 8.62 -2.72 1.38
CA LEU A 107 8.96 -1.86 2.51
C LEU A 107 8.60 -2.52 3.84
N THR A 108 7.42 -3.12 3.95
CA THR A 108 6.96 -3.76 5.19
C THR A 108 7.74 -5.02 5.55
N GLU A 109 8.15 -5.79 4.54
CA GLU A 109 8.81 -7.08 4.72
C GLU A 109 10.33 -6.98 4.83
N THR A 110 10.95 -5.95 4.24
CA THR A 110 12.41 -5.84 4.18
C THR A 110 12.98 -4.68 4.99
N THR A 111 12.17 -3.69 5.38
CA THR A 111 12.67 -2.55 6.17
C THR A 111 12.69 -2.93 7.65
N PRO A 112 13.88 -3.07 8.26
CA PRO A 112 13.95 -3.32 9.68
C PRO A 112 13.38 -2.13 10.44
N ILE A 113 12.67 -2.41 11.52
CA ILE A 113 12.31 -1.38 12.49
C ILE A 113 13.61 -0.84 13.08
N TRP A 114 13.64 0.46 13.35
CA TRP A 114 14.76 1.09 14.02
C TRP A 114 15.10 0.31 15.29
N THR A 115 16.36 -0.14 15.43
CA THR A 115 16.77 -1.12 16.45
C THR A 115 16.44 -0.69 17.88
N ASN A 116 16.53 0.61 18.17
CA ASN A 116 16.12 1.12 19.49
C ASN A 116 14.63 0.93 19.75
N CYS A 117 13.81 1.04 18.70
CA CYS A 117 12.40 0.76 18.82
C CYS A 117 12.10 -0.73 18.95
N SER A 118 12.78 -1.58 18.16
CA SER A 118 12.66 -3.04 18.31
C SER A 118 13.02 -3.48 19.73
N LYS A 119 14.14 -2.99 20.28
CA LYS A 119 14.55 -3.27 21.65
C LYS A 119 13.53 -2.77 22.67
N TYR A 120 12.99 -1.56 22.48
CA TYR A 120 11.99 -0.99 23.38
C TYR A 120 10.71 -1.84 23.41
N LEU A 121 10.26 -2.30 22.25
CA LEU A 121 9.07 -3.13 22.08
C LEU A 121 9.30 -4.62 22.37
N GLY A 122 10.52 -5.03 22.72
CA GLY A 122 10.85 -6.45 22.94
C GLY A 122 10.77 -7.31 21.68
N LEU A 123 10.98 -6.71 20.50
CA LEU A 123 10.94 -7.38 19.20
C LEU A 123 12.32 -7.96 18.84
N ALA A 124 12.32 -8.92 17.92
CA ALA A 124 13.54 -9.45 17.33
C ALA A 124 14.35 -8.35 16.61
N VAL A 125 15.67 -8.54 16.48
CA VAL A 125 16.56 -7.54 15.86
C VAL A 125 16.26 -7.33 14.38
N ASP A 126 15.75 -8.37 13.73
CA ASP A 126 15.29 -8.41 12.34
C ASP A 126 13.79 -8.13 12.18
N ALA A 127 13.11 -7.66 13.24
CA ALA A 127 11.71 -7.30 13.17
C ALA A 127 11.48 -6.17 12.15
N THR A 128 10.45 -6.33 11.32
CA THR A 128 10.11 -5.43 10.22
C THR A 128 8.75 -4.77 10.44
N PHE A 129 8.36 -3.82 9.59
CA PHE A 129 7.05 -3.17 9.73
C PHE A 129 5.86 -4.15 9.61
N ALA A 130 6.03 -5.30 8.95
CA ALA A 130 5.05 -6.39 8.97
C ALA A 130 4.78 -6.95 10.38
N THR A 131 5.75 -6.85 11.31
CA THR A 131 5.62 -7.32 12.69
C THR A 131 4.90 -6.33 13.62
N ILE A 132 4.91 -5.04 13.28
CA ILE A 132 4.33 -3.94 14.08
C ILE A 132 3.20 -3.20 13.35
N GLY A 133 2.50 -3.88 12.44
CA GLY A 133 1.33 -3.32 11.77
C GLY A 133 0.38 -2.66 12.79
N PRO A 134 -0.38 -1.61 12.39
CA PRO A 134 -1.22 -0.85 13.32
C PRO A 134 -2.12 -1.73 14.21
N ASP A 135 -2.70 -2.79 13.64
CA ASP A 135 -3.55 -3.74 14.37
C ASP A 135 -2.78 -4.51 15.44
N ARG A 136 -1.50 -4.82 15.18
CA ARG A 136 -0.64 -5.52 16.14
C ARG A 136 -0.16 -4.63 17.27
N LEU A 137 -0.16 -3.31 17.09
CA LEU A 137 0.16 -2.36 18.17
C LEU A 137 -1.00 -2.21 19.16
N GLU A 138 -2.24 -2.45 18.74
CA GLU A 138 -3.39 -2.47 19.64
C GLU A 138 -3.40 -3.74 20.50
N ASP A 139 -2.97 -4.87 19.94
CA ASP A 139 -2.86 -6.15 20.64
C ASP A 139 -1.59 -6.28 21.50
N ALA A 140 -0.55 -5.51 21.18
CA ALA A 140 0.70 -5.56 21.92
C ALA A 140 0.55 -4.92 23.30
N ALA A 141 1.06 -5.60 24.34
CA ALA A 141 1.28 -5.00 25.65
C ALA A 141 2.41 -3.95 25.53
N VAL A 142 2.05 -2.75 25.09
CA VAL A 142 2.99 -1.66 24.83
C VAL A 142 3.61 -1.21 26.17
N PRO A 143 4.95 -1.20 26.30
CA PRO A 143 5.60 -0.83 27.56
C PRO A 143 5.27 0.59 28.00
N SER A 144 5.22 0.80 29.32
CA SER A 144 5.10 2.14 29.89
C SER A 144 6.20 3.04 29.35
N GLY A 145 5.84 4.22 28.87
CA GLY A 145 6.76 5.19 28.26
C GLY A 145 6.91 5.09 26.73
N TYR A 146 6.27 4.15 26.05
CA TYR A 146 6.30 4.08 24.57
C TYR A 146 5.93 5.42 23.93
N CYS A 147 4.88 6.07 24.43
CA CYS A 147 4.39 7.35 23.90
C CYS A 147 5.29 8.57 24.18
N VAL A 148 6.30 8.43 25.04
CA VAL A 148 7.34 9.45 25.24
C VAL A 148 8.67 9.07 24.59
N SER A 149 8.78 7.85 24.05
CA SER A 149 9.95 7.41 23.29
C SER A 149 9.92 7.97 21.86
N PRO A 150 11.03 7.90 21.11
CA PRO A 150 11.04 8.27 19.69
C PRO A 150 10.32 7.27 18.77
N CYS A 151 9.93 6.09 19.27
CA CYS A 151 9.28 5.03 18.48
C CYS A 151 8.04 5.51 17.71
N PRO A 152 7.03 6.13 18.35
CA PRO A 152 5.81 6.50 17.65
C PRO A 152 6.08 7.52 16.54
N ALA A 153 7.00 8.46 16.78
CA ALA A 153 7.39 9.45 15.77
C ALA A 153 8.08 8.80 14.57
N TYR A 154 8.98 7.82 14.81
CA TYR A 154 9.61 7.03 13.76
C TYR A 154 8.58 6.24 12.94
N ILE A 155 7.67 5.53 13.62
CA ILE A 155 6.62 4.75 12.94
C ILE A 155 5.72 5.67 12.12
N LEU A 156 5.22 6.77 12.70
CA LEU A 156 4.44 7.77 11.97
C LEU A 156 5.18 8.35 10.77
N TYR A 157 6.49 8.57 10.89
CA TYR A 157 7.30 9.07 9.78
C TYR A 157 7.29 8.09 8.61
N VAL A 158 7.54 6.80 8.87
CA VAL A 158 7.52 5.78 7.83
C VAL A 158 6.12 5.66 7.20
N LEU A 159 5.08 5.61 8.04
CA LEU A 159 3.69 5.50 7.56
C LEU A 159 3.26 6.70 6.70
N LYS A 160 3.72 7.91 7.01
CA LYS A 160 3.29 9.13 6.30
C LYS A 160 4.15 9.51 5.11
N HIS A 161 5.45 9.21 5.16
CA HIS A 161 6.43 9.75 4.21
C HIS A 161 7.10 8.69 3.36
N VAL A 162 7.14 7.44 3.81
CA VAL A 162 7.80 6.36 3.09
C VAL A 162 6.78 5.48 2.37
N MET A 163 5.64 5.21 3.00
CA MET A 163 4.55 4.47 2.37
C MET A 163 3.90 5.29 1.23
N PRO A 164 3.47 4.64 0.14
CA PRO A 164 2.60 5.24 -0.86
C PRO A 164 1.36 5.89 -0.23
N PRO A 165 0.90 7.04 -0.75
CA PRO A 165 -0.20 7.79 -0.17
C PRO A 165 -1.60 7.25 -0.53
N CYS A 166 -1.69 6.05 -1.11
CA CYS A 166 -2.91 5.41 -1.59
C CYS A 166 -3.53 4.47 -0.54
N THR A 167 -4.75 4.01 -0.80
CA THR A 167 -5.56 3.12 0.06
C THR A 167 -5.50 1.67 -0.44
N PHE A 168 -5.34 0.69 0.46
CA PHE A 168 -5.28 -0.73 0.07
C PHE A 168 -6.15 -1.58 1.00
N GLN A 169 -7.30 -2.05 0.48
CA GLN A 169 -8.35 -2.90 1.09
C GLN A 169 -8.86 -2.54 2.51
N HIS A 170 -8.20 -1.63 3.21
CA HIS A 170 -8.54 -0.90 4.43
C HIS A 170 -7.84 0.47 4.32
N PRO A 171 -8.35 1.54 4.98
CA PRO A 171 -7.76 2.87 4.85
C PRO A 171 -6.27 2.80 5.18
N VAL A 172 -5.45 3.34 4.26
CA VAL A 172 -4.00 3.62 4.34
C VAL A 172 -3.46 3.33 5.72
N VAL A 173 -2.56 2.33 5.88
CA VAL A 173 -1.91 1.93 7.15
C VAL A 173 -2.27 2.88 8.29
N ASN A 174 -3.45 2.67 8.88
CA ASN A 174 -4.16 3.75 9.54
C ASN A 174 -3.32 4.20 10.74
N PRO A 175 -2.85 5.46 10.82
CA PRO A 175 -2.11 5.89 11.99
C PRO A 175 -3.05 6.10 13.19
N THR A 176 -4.37 5.95 13.02
CA THR A 176 -5.38 6.11 14.07
C THR A 176 -5.11 5.22 15.28
N PRO A 177 -4.88 3.90 15.16
CA PRO A 177 -4.38 3.07 16.25
C PRO A 177 -3.24 3.69 17.05
N LEU A 178 -2.23 4.24 16.36
CA LEU A 178 -1.07 4.85 17.01
C LEU A 178 -1.42 6.19 17.71
N TYR A 179 -2.36 6.97 17.16
CA TYR A 179 -2.88 8.16 17.84
C TYR A 179 -3.77 7.82 19.04
N SER A 180 -4.52 6.72 18.98
CA SER A 180 -5.32 6.22 20.10
C SER A 180 -4.42 5.75 21.23
N LEU A 181 -3.34 5.05 20.90
CA LEU A 181 -2.33 4.58 21.85
C LEU A 181 -1.50 5.75 22.42
N CYS A 182 -1.10 6.70 21.57
CA CYS A 182 -0.26 7.84 21.94
C CYS A 182 -0.87 9.18 21.49
N PRO A 183 -1.84 9.73 22.24
CA PRO A 183 -2.54 10.96 21.87
C PRO A 183 -1.62 12.18 21.69
N SER A 184 -0.48 12.22 22.38
CA SER A 184 0.55 13.26 22.24
C SER A 184 1.17 13.35 20.85
N THR A 185 1.05 12.28 20.05
CA THR A 185 1.62 12.20 18.69
C THR A 185 0.66 12.68 17.62
N ARG A 186 -0.59 12.98 18.00
CA ARG A 186 -1.61 13.47 17.07
C ARG A 186 -1.20 14.84 16.53
N PRO A 187 -1.23 15.05 15.20
CA PRO A 187 -1.02 16.39 14.67
C PRO A 187 -2.10 17.33 15.25
N PRO A 188 -1.76 18.60 15.54
CA PRO A 188 -2.74 19.58 16.00
C PRO A 188 -3.89 19.63 15.00
N SER A 189 -5.13 19.57 15.47
CA SER A 189 -6.28 19.58 14.57
C SER A 189 -6.26 20.86 13.75
N SER A 190 -6.30 20.73 12.42
CA SER A 190 -6.34 21.89 11.52
C SER A 190 -7.61 22.75 11.70
N ALA A 191 -8.53 22.34 12.58
CA ALA A 191 -9.67 23.13 13.04
C ALA A 191 -9.26 24.37 13.87
N MET A 192 -7.99 24.51 14.26
CA MET A 192 -7.48 25.65 15.02
C MET A 192 -6.50 26.52 14.22
N GLY A 193 -6.61 26.51 12.88
CA GLY A 193 -5.75 27.27 11.96
C GLY A 193 -6.00 28.78 11.88
N ARG A 194 -6.41 29.46 12.96
CA ARG A 194 -6.49 30.94 13.00
C ARG A 194 -6.02 31.62 14.29
N ALA A 195 -5.54 30.90 15.29
CA ALA A 195 -5.05 31.54 16.50
C ALA A 195 -3.69 30.97 16.93
N LEU A 196 -2.69 31.86 16.89
CA LEU A 196 -1.41 31.83 17.60
C LEU A 196 -0.21 31.17 16.89
N GLY A 197 0.64 32.05 16.36
CA GLY A 197 2.01 32.16 16.87
C GLY A 197 2.99 31.09 16.42
N SER A 198 3.75 31.43 15.38
CA SER A 198 5.05 30.85 15.01
C SER A 198 5.86 30.41 16.24
N SER A 199 5.96 29.11 16.46
CA SER A 199 7.02 28.51 17.25
C SER A 199 7.72 27.51 16.34
N THR A 200 8.93 27.87 15.95
CA THR A 200 9.87 27.12 15.14
C THR A 200 10.15 25.75 15.76
N LEU A 201 9.55 24.70 15.19
CA LEU A 201 9.93 23.32 15.44
C LEU A 201 11.18 23.02 14.59
N THR A 202 12.36 23.30 15.13
CA THR A 202 13.63 22.88 14.52
C THR A 202 13.78 21.37 14.71
N VAL A 203 13.34 20.59 13.73
CA VAL A 203 13.50 19.13 13.72
C VAL A 203 14.96 18.80 13.40
N MET A 204 15.70 18.36 14.41
CA MET A 204 16.96 17.62 14.24
C MET A 204 16.65 16.23 13.67
N MET A 205 16.36 16.13 12.37
CA MET A 205 16.43 14.88 11.61
C MET A 205 17.56 14.97 10.58
N ALA A 206 18.77 15.26 11.06
CA ALA A 206 19.98 15.30 10.23
C ALA A 206 21.05 14.28 10.66
N ALA A 207 20.74 13.29 11.49
CA ALA A 207 21.75 12.39 12.07
C ALA A 207 21.40 10.89 12.08
N LEU A 208 20.48 10.42 11.24
CA LEU A 208 20.07 8.99 11.20
C LEU A 208 20.22 8.33 9.81
N LEU A 209 21.11 8.86 8.97
CA LEU A 209 21.58 8.21 7.74
C LEU A 209 23.11 8.27 7.70
N VAL A 210 23.75 7.47 8.55
CA VAL A 210 25.14 7.01 8.37
C VAL A 210 25.16 5.52 8.67
#